data_AF-A0A7X5N5E0-F1
#
_entry.id   AF-A0A7X5N5E0-F1
#
_cell.length_a   1.000
_cell.length_b   1.000
_cell.length_c   1.000
_cell.angle_alpha   90.00
_cell.angle_beta   90.00
_cell.angle_gamma   90.00
#
_symmetry.space_group_name_H-M   'P 1'
#
loop_
_entity.id
_entity.type
_entity.pdbx_description
1 polymer ?
#
loop_
_entity_poly.entity_id
_entity_poly.type
_entity_poly.pdbx_seq_one_letter_code
_entity_poly.pdbx_strand_id
1 'polypeptide(L)' 'AHIASSSAGTGDWHVGERADHRTLAALDRLGYDGSAHRARQFQYADFDRNDLVVALDRSHERVLRGWARGDDDADKIA' A
#
# COMPACT_ATOMS: atom_id res chain seq x y z
N ALA A 1 17.41 7.22 -12.36
CA ALA A 1 15.99 6.82 -12.38
C ALA A 1 15.33 7.36 -11.12
N HIS A 2 14.11 7.90 -11.22
CA HIS A 2 13.36 8.39 -10.07
C HIS A 2 12.39 7.29 -9.63
N ILE A 3 12.45 6.87 -8.36
CA ILE A 3 11.55 5.88 -7.78
C ILE A 3 10.79 6.54 -6.64
N ALA A 4 9.47 6.46 -6.68
CA ALA A 4 8.59 6.86 -5.60
C ALA A 4 7.88 5.62 -5.06
N SER A 5 7.62 5.57 -3.76
CA SER A 5 6.78 4.53 -3.16
C SER A 5 5.67 5.15 -2.32
N SER A 6 4.54 4.44 -2.26
CA SER A 6 3.43 4.74 -1.38
C SER A 6 2.81 3.44 -0.88
N SER A 7 1.97 3.51 0.15
CA SER A 7 1.28 2.35 0.71
C SER A 7 -0.22 2.59 0.78
N ALA A 8 -1.01 1.53 0.69
CA ALA A 8 -2.45 1.53 0.91
C ALA A 8 -2.92 0.18 1.45
N GLY A 9 -4.02 0.17 2.19
CA GLY A 9 -4.68 -1.05 2.68
C GLY A 9 -5.82 -1.50 1.77
N THR A 10 -6.17 -2.78 1.83
CA THR A 10 -7.35 -3.35 1.15
C THR A 10 -8.64 -3.19 1.96
N GLY A 11 -8.57 -2.69 3.19
CA GLY A 11 -9.70 -2.33 4.03
C GLY A 11 -9.66 -0.86 4.43
N ASP A 12 -10.75 -0.36 5.03
CA ASP A 12 -10.95 1.02 5.44
C ASP A 12 -10.79 1.25 6.96
N TRP A 13 -10.57 0.19 7.74
CA TRP A 13 -10.59 0.21 9.21
C TRP A 13 -9.65 1.21 9.88
N HIS A 14 -8.55 1.58 9.22
CA HIS A 14 -7.50 2.46 9.77
C HIS A 14 -7.31 3.76 8.99
N VAL A 15 -8.21 4.11 8.07
CA VAL A 15 -8.03 5.30 7.21
C VAL A 15 -7.81 6.57 8.05
N GLY A 16 -6.74 7.30 7.75
CA GLY A 16 -6.34 8.53 8.46
C GLY A 16 -5.56 8.30 9.75
N GLU A 17 -5.46 7.06 10.24
CA GLU A 17 -4.66 6.75 11.42
C GLU A 17 -3.15 6.76 11.10
N ARG A 18 -2.34 6.98 12.14
CA ARG A 18 -0.89 6.78 12.06
C ARG A 18 -0.57 5.29 11.97
N ALA A 19 0.64 4.96 11.52
CA ALA A 19 1.17 3.60 11.69
C ALA A 19 1.14 3.19 13.17
N ASP A 20 0.98 1.88 13.42
CA ASP A 20 1.01 1.31 14.77
C ASP A 20 2.28 1.76 15.51
N HIS A 21 2.13 2.12 16.79
CA HIS A 21 3.22 2.64 17.61
C HIS A 21 4.45 1.70 17.65
N ARG A 22 4.27 0.38 17.56
CA ARG A 22 5.37 -0.59 17.52
C ARG A 22 6.11 -0.52 16.18
N THR A 23 5.40 -0.28 15.08
CA THR A 23 6.00 -0.03 13.77
C THR A 23 6.82 1.26 13.78
N LEU A 24 6.26 2.34 14.35
CA LEU A 24 6.99 3.61 14.49
C LEU A 24 8.27 3.43 15.33
N ALA A 25 8.20 2.74 16.46
CA ALA A 25 9.37 2.43 17.27
C ALA A 25 10.40 1.54 16.54
N ALA A 26 9.95 0.61 15.70
CA ALA A 26 10.84 -0.23 14.89
C ALA A 26 11.57 0.57 13.81
N LEU A 27 10.88 1.49 13.14
CA LEU A 27 11.46 2.39 12.14
C LEU A 27 12.47 3.35 12.77
N ASP A 28 12.13 3.97 13.90
CA ASP A 28 12.99 4.91 14.62
C ASP A 28 14.32 4.27 15.05
N ARG A 29 14.29 3.02 15.56
CA ARG A 29 15.50 2.26 15.90
C ARG A 29 16.46 2.05 14.73
N LEU A 30 15.97 2.15 13.50
CA LEU A 30 16.76 2.00 12.27
C LEU A 30 17.02 3.36 11.58
N GLY A 31 16.62 4.48 12.19
CA GLY A 31 16.82 5.82 11.65
C GLY A 31 15.80 6.24 10.59
N TYR A 32 14.65 5.57 10.48
CA TYR A 32 13.58 5.93 9.54
C TYR A 32 12.45 6.72 10.24
N ASP A 33 12.05 7.85 9.65
CA ASP A 33 10.90 8.62 10.13
C ASP A 33 9.58 8.09 9.55
N GLY A 34 8.80 7.40 10.38
CA GLY A 34 7.44 6.94 10.04
C GLY A 34 6.32 7.90 10.46
N SER A 35 6.62 9.03 11.10
CA SER A 35 5.63 9.87 11.80
C SER A 35 4.60 10.53 10.86
N ALA A 36 4.98 10.77 9.62
CA ALA A 36 4.13 11.31 8.56
C ALA A 36 3.21 10.25 7.92
N HIS A 37 3.46 8.95 8.14
CA HIS A 37 2.65 7.88 7.54
C HIS A 37 1.20 7.98 7.99
N ARG A 38 0.27 7.88 7.04
CA ARG A 38 -1.16 7.76 7.28
C ARG A 38 -1.72 6.62 6.48
N ALA A 39 -2.50 5.78 7.16
CA ALA A 39 -3.22 4.71 6.49
C ALA A 39 -4.29 5.31 5.55
N ARG A 40 -4.42 4.68 4.39
CA ARG A 40 -5.41 5.00 3.36
C ARG A 40 -5.85 3.70 2.72
N GLN A 41 -7.04 3.67 2.16
CA GLN A 41 -7.50 2.53 1.39
C GLN A 41 -6.98 2.65 -0.06
N PHE A 42 -6.68 1.51 -0.67
CA PHE A 42 -6.36 1.42 -2.08
C PHE A 42 -7.61 1.77 -2.90
N GLN A 43 -7.44 2.55 -3.97
CA GLN A 43 -8.49 3.04 -4.86
C GLN A 43 -8.17 2.65 -6.31
N TYR A 44 -9.16 2.62 -7.20
CA TYR A 44 -8.92 2.32 -8.62
C TYR A 44 -7.86 3.22 -9.26
N ALA A 45 -7.81 4.50 -8.87
CA ALA A 45 -6.80 5.45 -9.34
C ALA A 45 -5.36 5.07 -8.93
N ASP A 46 -5.18 4.18 -7.95
CA ASP A 46 -3.85 3.67 -7.61
C ASP A 46 -3.29 2.74 -8.69
N PHE A 47 -4.13 2.00 -9.41
CA PHE A 47 -3.65 1.26 -10.58
C PHE A 47 -3.15 2.20 -11.68
N ASP A 48 -3.80 3.36 -11.85
CA ASP A 48 -3.40 4.34 -12.87
C ASP A 48 -2.09 5.08 -12.51
N ARG A 49 -1.80 5.21 -11.21
CA ARG A 49 -0.66 6.00 -10.69
C ARG A 49 0.62 5.20 -10.48
N ASN A 50 0.53 3.87 -10.43
CA ASN A 50 1.66 3.02 -10.07
C ASN A 50 1.98 2.04 -11.19
N ASP A 51 3.27 1.86 -11.45
CA ASP A 51 3.78 0.86 -12.40
C ASP A 51 3.77 -0.55 -11.78
N LEU A 52 3.81 -0.64 -10.45
CA LEU A 52 3.88 -1.90 -9.68
C LEU A 52 3.04 -1.79 -8.40
N VAL A 53 2.24 -2.81 -8.11
CA VAL A 53 1.47 -2.97 -6.88
C VAL A 53 1.94 -4.23 -6.16
N VAL A 54 2.62 -4.08 -5.03
CA VAL A 54 3.16 -5.21 -4.27
C VAL A 54 2.13 -5.67 -3.23
N ALA A 55 1.61 -6.89 -3.37
CA ALA A 55 0.73 -7.51 -2.39
C ALA A 55 1.57 -8.14 -1.26
N LEU A 56 1.30 -7.72 -0.01
CA LEU A 56 2.07 -8.23 1.14
C LEU A 56 1.69 -9.66 1.55
N ASP A 57 0.52 -10.14 1.11
CA ASP A 57 0.10 -11.53 1.28
C ASP A 57 -0.94 -11.96 0.23
N ARG A 58 -1.28 -13.25 0.21
CA ARG A 58 -2.25 -13.84 -0.73
C ARG A 58 -3.68 -13.30 -0.57
N SER A 59 -4.03 -12.81 0.61
CA SER A 59 -5.33 -12.22 0.86
C SER A 59 -5.42 -10.83 0.23
N HIS A 60 -4.36 -10.02 0.35
CA HIS A 60 -4.23 -8.75 -0.37
C HIS A 60 -4.25 -8.96 -1.87
N GLU A 61 -3.46 -9.92 -2.38
CA GLU A 61 -3.40 -10.23 -3.81
C GLU A 61 -4.79 -10.59 -4.35
N ARG A 62 -5.53 -11.48 -3.67
CA ARG A 62 -6.88 -11.86 -4.06
C ARG A 62 -7.86 -10.69 -4.08
N VAL A 63 -7.78 -9.78 -3.11
CA VAL A 63 -8.65 -8.59 -3.07
C VAL A 63 -8.29 -7.66 -4.24
N LEU A 64 -7.01 -7.36 -4.43
CA LEU A 64 -6.54 -6.48 -5.50
C LEU A 64 -6.88 -7.03 -6.89
N ARG A 65 -6.70 -8.34 -7.11
CA ARG A 65 -7.14 -9.00 -8.37
C ARG A 65 -8.66 -8.93 -8.57
N GLY A 66 -9.43 -8.96 -7.48
CA GLY A 66 -10.89 -8.76 -7.54
C GLY A 66 -11.30 -7.31 -7.87
N TRP A 67 -10.40 -6.34 -7.71
CA TRP A 67 -10.62 -4.93 -8.04
C TRP A 67 -9.98 -4.50 -9.36
N ALA A 68 -9.09 -5.31 -9.93
CA ALA A 68 -8.51 -5.06 -11.25
C ALA A 68 -9.62 -4.93 -12.31
N ARG A 69 -9.57 -3.88 -13.13
CA ARG A 69 -10.59 -3.62 -14.17
C ARG A 69 -10.35 -4.45 -15.44
N GLY A 70 -9.17 -5.05 -15.56
CA GLY A 70 -8.74 -5.88 -16.68
C GLY A 70 -7.29 -6.33 -16.47
N ASP A 71 -6.73 -6.99 -17.48
CA ASP A 71 -5.40 -7.59 -17.41
C ASP A 71 -4.30 -6.54 -17.15
N ASP A 72 -4.40 -5.34 -17.71
CA ASP A 72 -3.45 -4.24 -17.47
C ASP A 72 -3.31 -3.85 -15.99
N ASP A 73 -4.40 -3.91 -15.21
CA ASP A 73 -4.36 -3.68 -13.76
C ASP A 73 -3.82 -4.91 -13.03
N ALA A 74 -4.20 -6.11 -13.48
CA ALA A 74 -3.83 -7.38 -12.86
C ALA A 74 -2.35 -7.72 -13.02
N ASP A 75 -1.74 -7.32 -14.13
CA ASP A 75 -0.32 -7.53 -14.46
C ASP A 75 0.61 -6.66 -13.60
N LYS A 76 0.09 -5.58 -13.02
CA LYS A 76 0.82 -4.74 -12.06
C LYS A 76 0.93 -5.38 -10.68
N ILE A 77 0.11 -6.39 -10.37
CA ILE A 77 0.04 -7.00 -9.04
C ILE A 77 1.11 -8.09 -8.91
N ALA A 78 2.09 -7.85 -8.03
CA ALA A 78 3.18 -8.77 -7.70
C ALA A 78 3.08 -9.32 -6.28
#